data_AF-X0WCD6-F1
#
_entry.id   AF-X0WCD6-F1
#
_cell.length_a   1.000
_cell.length_b   1.000
_cell.length_c   1.000
_cell.angle_alpha   90.00
_cell.angle_beta   90.00
_cell.angle_gamma   90.00
#
_symmetry.space_group_name_H-M   'P 1'
#
loop_
_entity.id
_entity.type
_entity.pdbx_description
1 polymer ?
#
loop_
_entity_poly.entity_id
_entity_poly.type
_entity_poly.pdbx_seq_one_letter_code
_entity_poly.pdbx_strand_id
1 'polypeptide(L)'
;LPEEWNAAANKVIEKYGHPPFGTPAGTNSNPSTLRNFGHMDKAKWLTFHQVGNRRTHDLYPYLTEIFNASPPVPGINGEPYYAGMLDAAGGTEKSALYCRSAMYGSVLSGGLGGHIYGGGGWQGGLWSGEVEDASPTPIWEVIKWRSADQMRHLRTFILSEGSRYQALVPSAEMVQPSRLGKEKSCLGWAYCARTAEKDLFVLYFEKDCPQASLSGAMPNAKYKALWFNPRTGDWINAGVLIVD
;
A
#
# COMPACT_ATOMS: atom_id res chain seq x y z
N LEU A 1 -18.17 3.24 21.01
CA LEU A 1 -18.17 2.22 19.93
C LEU A 1 -18.06 2.91 18.57
N PRO A 2 -17.62 2.25 17.48
CA PRO A 2 -17.48 2.89 16.17
C PRO A 2 -18.74 3.62 15.68
N GLU A 3 -19.92 3.11 16.02
CA GLU A 3 -21.22 3.71 15.68
C GLU A 3 -21.43 5.08 16.34
N GLU A 4 -20.99 5.25 17.59
CA GLU A 4 -21.09 6.53 18.32
C GLU A 4 -20.18 7.58 17.68
N TRP A 5 -18.96 7.19 17.30
CA TRP A 5 -18.04 8.06 16.57
C TRP A 5 -18.58 8.45 15.20
N ASN A 6 -19.18 7.52 14.47
CA ASN A 6 -19.89 7.81 13.23
C ASN A 6 -21.02 8.82 13.44
N ALA A 7 -21.86 8.62 14.45
CA ALA A 7 -22.95 9.54 14.75
C ALA A 7 -22.44 10.95 15.07
N ALA A 8 -21.38 11.06 15.87
CA ALA A 8 -20.77 12.34 16.19
C ALA A 8 -20.17 13.03 14.96
N ALA A 9 -19.38 12.32 14.15
CA ALA A 9 -18.75 12.86 12.95
C ALA A 9 -19.77 13.21 11.87
N ASN A 10 -20.82 12.40 11.67
CA ASN A 10 -21.91 12.71 10.75
C ASN A 10 -22.62 14.01 11.13
N LYS A 11 -22.85 14.27 12.43
CA LYS A 11 -23.45 15.54 12.90
C LYS A 11 -22.60 16.76 12.53
N VAL A 12 -21.27 16.63 12.51
CA VAL A 12 -20.38 17.71 12.07
C VAL A 12 -20.61 18.01 10.58
N ILE A 13 -20.66 16.97 9.75
CA ILE A 13 -20.91 17.12 8.30
C ILE A 13 -22.31 17.66 8.01
N GLU A 14 -23.32 17.19 8.74
CA GLU A 14 -24.70 17.65 8.57
C GLU A 14 -24.86 19.13 8.95
N LYS A 15 -24.11 19.60 9.96
CA LYS A 15 -24.17 20.99 10.42
C LYS A 15 -23.29 21.94 9.60
N TYR A 16 -22.10 21.51 9.21
CA TYR A 16 -21.07 22.39 8.64
C TYR A 16 -20.65 22.02 7.21
N GLY A 17 -21.11 20.90 6.68
CA GLY A 17 -20.65 20.34 5.42
C GLY A 17 -19.30 19.62 5.55
N HIS A 18 -18.79 19.15 4.41
CA HIS A 18 -17.46 18.58 4.32
C HIS A 18 -16.36 19.65 4.49
N PRO A 19 -15.13 19.25 4.86
CA PRO A 19 -13.99 20.16 4.89
C PRO A 19 -13.85 21.00 3.60
N PRO A 20 -13.48 22.29 3.72
CA PRO A 20 -13.42 23.19 2.57
C PRO A 20 -12.37 22.75 1.55
N PHE A 21 -12.50 23.26 0.32
CA PHE A 21 -11.57 23.03 -0.81
C PHE A 21 -11.40 21.57 -1.23
N GLY A 22 -12.35 20.70 -0.87
CA GLY A 22 -12.27 19.27 -1.18
C GLY A 22 -11.20 18.53 -0.37
N THR A 23 -10.85 19.05 0.81
CA THR A 23 -9.87 18.41 1.70
C THR A 23 -10.34 16.98 2.05
N PRO A 24 -9.53 15.95 1.79
CA PRO A 24 -9.92 14.58 2.12
C PRO A 24 -10.14 14.39 3.62
N ALA A 25 -11.16 13.61 3.98
CA ALA A 25 -11.50 13.26 5.35
C ALA A 25 -11.51 11.74 5.53
N GLY A 26 -10.84 11.29 6.58
CA GLY A 26 -10.67 9.88 6.89
C GLY A 26 -10.15 9.73 8.32
N THR A 27 -10.01 8.49 8.78
CA THR A 27 -9.44 8.22 10.10
C THR A 27 -8.59 6.97 10.04
N ASN A 28 -7.58 6.90 10.89
CA ASN A 28 -6.82 5.68 11.06
C ASN A 28 -7.69 4.58 11.70
N SER A 29 -7.46 3.33 11.33
CA SER A 29 -8.32 2.22 11.73
C SER A 29 -7.55 0.92 11.81
N ASN A 30 -7.91 0.04 12.76
CA ASN A 30 -7.44 -1.34 12.81
C ASN A 30 -8.63 -2.32 12.69
N PRO A 31 -8.72 -3.17 11.66
CA PRO A 31 -7.82 -3.25 10.50
C PRO A 31 -8.15 -2.27 9.35
N SER A 32 -9.41 -1.82 9.28
CA SER A 32 -9.94 -1.13 8.10
C SER A 32 -11.03 -0.16 8.49
N THR A 33 -11.01 1.03 7.88
CA THR A 33 -12.10 2.01 8.05
C THR A 33 -13.43 1.47 7.55
N LEU A 34 -13.44 0.73 6.44
CA LEU A 34 -14.65 0.12 5.89
C LEU A 34 -15.28 -0.89 6.88
N ARG A 35 -14.45 -1.72 7.50
CA ARG A 35 -14.93 -2.72 8.48
C ARG A 35 -15.43 -2.08 9.78
N ASN A 36 -14.79 -1.00 10.22
CA ASN A 36 -15.08 -0.39 11.52
C ASN A 36 -16.21 0.65 11.44
N PHE A 37 -16.26 1.44 10.38
CA PHE A 37 -17.18 2.58 10.25
C PHE A 37 -18.21 2.39 9.13
N GLY A 38 -18.13 1.32 8.34
CA GLY A 38 -18.94 1.17 7.13
C GLY A 38 -18.45 2.07 6.00
N HIS A 39 -19.29 2.24 5.00
CA HIS A 39 -18.99 3.03 3.81
C HIS A 39 -19.69 4.39 3.88
N MET A 40 -19.72 5.13 2.76
CA MET A 40 -20.26 6.50 2.66
C MET A 40 -21.73 6.63 3.11
N ASP A 41 -22.50 5.53 3.08
CA ASP A 41 -23.88 5.47 3.55
C ASP A 41 -23.99 5.59 5.09
N LYS A 42 -23.00 5.06 5.82
CA LYS A 42 -22.93 5.07 7.29
C LYS A 42 -21.98 6.13 7.83
N ALA A 43 -20.82 6.28 7.22
CA ALA A 43 -19.78 7.22 7.57
C ALA A 43 -19.75 8.37 6.54
N LYS A 44 -20.75 9.25 6.59
CA LYS A 44 -20.93 10.37 5.64
C LYS A 44 -19.75 11.34 5.64
N TRP A 45 -18.97 11.35 6.71
CA TRP A 45 -17.78 12.20 6.89
C TRP A 45 -16.55 11.70 6.14
N LEU A 46 -16.53 10.43 5.74
CA LEU A 46 -15.40 9.83 5.06
C LEU A 46 -15.39 10.26 3.59
N THR A 47 -14.22 10.48 3.00
CA THR A 47 -14.05 10.72 1.55
C THR A 47 -13.02 9.79 0.92
N PHE A 48 -12.28 9.05 1.76
CA PHE A 48 -11.35 8.00 1.35
C PHE A 48 -11.26 6.97 2.47
N HIS A 49 -11.00 5.72 2.11
CA HIS A 49 -10.77 4.65 3.06
C HIS A 49 -9.27 4.45 3.31
N GLN A 50 -8.97 3.97 4.51
CA GLN A 50 -7.65 3.47 4.83
C GLN A 50 -7.67 2.16 5.62
N VAL A 51 -6.54 1.46 5.55
CA VAL A 51 -6.17 0.35 6.43
C VAL A 51 -5.02 0.77 7.37
N GLY A 52 -4.89 0.04 8.45
CA GLY A 52 -3.92 0.20 9.55
C GLY A 52 -4.33 -0.79 10.64
N ASN A 53 -3.90 -0.77 11.89
CA ASN A 53 -2.59 -0.39 12.35
C ASN A 53 -1.73 -1.69 12.46
N ARG A 54 -1.87 -2.59 11.48
CA ARG A 54 -1.12 -3.86 11.39
C ARG A 54 0.04 -3.71 10.41
N ARG A 55 1.09 -4.50 10.60
CA ARG A 55 2.38 -4.29 9.93
C ARG A 55 2.60 -5.17 8.70
N THR A 56 1.97 -6.33 8.69
CA THR A 56 2.29 -7.44 7.79
C THR A 56 1.29 -7.57 6.63
N HIS A 57 1.63 -8.39 5.63
CA HIS A 57 0.87 -8.49 4.39
C HIS A 57 -0.54 -9.09 4.54
N ASP A 58 -0.90 -9.68 5.69
CA ASP A 58 -2.26 -10.09 6.03
C ASP A 58 -3.24 -8.91 6.10
N LEU A 59 -2.73 -7.68 6.20
CA LEU A 59 -3.53 -6.46 6.14
C LEU A 59 -3.98 -6.10 4.71
N TYR A 60 -3.17 -6.41 3.69
CA TYR A 60 -3.38 -5.85 2.35
C TYR A 60 -4.69 -6.32 1.68
N PRO A 61 -5.23 -7.53 1.94
CA PRO A 61 -6.56 -7.91 1.44
C PRO A 61 -7.70 -6.96 1.84
N TYR A 62 -7.59 -6.22 2.94
CA TYR A 62 -8.59 -5.20 3.29
C TYR A 62 -8.59 -4.00 2.33
N LEU A 63 -7.47 -3.72 1.65
CA LEU A 63 -7.43 -2.74 0.57
C LEU A 63 -8.18 -3.23 -0.66
N THR A 64 -8.14 -4.53 -0.94
CA THR A 64 -8.90 -5.13 -2.06
C THR A 64 -10.39 -5.08 -1.76
N GLU A 65 -10.79 -5.28 -0.50
CA GLU A 65 -12.18 -5.06 -0.07
C GLU A 65 -12.61 -3.61 -0.26
N ILE A 66 -11.79 -2.65 0.18
CA ILE A 66 -12.03 -1.21 -0.02
C ILE A 66 -12.16 -0.86 -1.50
N PHE A 67 -11.26 -1.38 -2.34
CA PHE A 67 -11.26 -1.14 -3.78
C PHE A 67 -12.57 -1.59 -4.45
N ASN A 68 -13.16 -2.68 -3.96
CA ASN A 68 -14.42 -3.22 -4.47
C ASN A 68 -15.68 -2.61 -3.83
N ALA A 69 -15.54 -1.64 -2.92
CA ALA A 69 -16.68 -0.94 -2.33
C ALA A 69 -17.34 0.02 -3.35
N SER A 70 -18.64 0.25 -3.18
CA SER A 70 -19.42 1.11 -4.06
C SER A 70 -20.23 2.14 -3.25
N PRO A 71 -20.20 3.44 -3.61
CA PRO A 71 -19.43 4.04 -4.72
C PRO A 71 -17.90 3.99 -4.51
N PRO A 72 -17.08 4.01 -5.58
CA PRO A 72 -15.64 3.95 -5.43
C PRO A 72 -15.10 5.22 -4.76
N VAL A 73 -14.24 5.04 -3.76
CA VAL A 73 -13.46 6.10 -3.11
C VAL A 73 -12.00 5.65 -2.99
N PRO A 74 -11.02 6.58 -2.91
CA PRO A 74 -9.62 6.21 -2.79
C PRO A 74 -9.37 5.34 -1.55
N GLY A 75 -8.53 4.31 -1.71
CA GLY A 75 -8.00 3.49 -0.61
C GLY A 75 -6.51 3.78 -0.38
N ILE A 76 -6.07 3.89 0.88
CA ILE A 76 -4.65 4.04 1.24
C ILE A 76 -4.25 3.07 2.36
N ASN A 77 -2.95 2.74 2.45
CA ASN A 77 -2.41 2.20 3.70
C ASN A 77 -1.87 3.36 4.54
N GLY A 78 -2.63 3.75 5.56
CA GLY A 78 -2.37 4.96 6.34
C GLY A 78 -1.46 4.71 7.55
N GLU A 79 -1.38 3.47 8.03
CA GLU A 79 -0.40 3.09 9.05
C GLU A 79 0.17 1.67 8.80
N PRO A 80 1.12 1.56 7.86
CA PRO A 80 1.75 0.30 7.50
C PRO A 80 2.83 -0.14 8.50
N TYR A 81 3.75 -1.00 8.07
CA TYR A 81 5.03 -1.21 8.73
C TYR A 81 5.86 0.08 8.81
N TYR A 82 6.33 0.42 10.01
CA TYR A 82 7.33 1.47 10.21
C TYR A 82 8.73 0.88 10.36
N ALA A 83 9.71 1.49 9.70
CA ALA A 83 11.10 1.05 9.82
C ALA A 83 11.54 1.04 11.29
N GLY A 84 12.10 -0.07 11.75
CA GLY A 84 12.45 -0.28 13.17
C GLY A 84 11.43 -1.08 13.98
N MET A 85 10.32 -1.53 13.37
CA MET A 85 9.36 -2.44 14.00
C MET A 85 9.65 -3.91 13.66
N LEU A 86 8.85 -4.81 14.24
CA LEU A 86 8.98 -6.27 14.11
C LEU A 86 10.39 -6.74 14.51
N ASP A 87 10.97 -7.64 13.74
CA ASP A 87 12.30 -8.22 13.93
C ASP A 87 13.37 -7.53 13.07
N ALA A 88 13.16 -6.25 12.73
CA ALA A 88 14.04 -5.48 11.85
C ALA A 88 14.39 -4.12 12.46
N ALA A 89 15.65 -3.97 12.86
CA ALA A 89 16.18 -2.71 13.38
C ALA A 89 16.11 -1.58 12.35
N GLY A 90 15.86 -0.35 12.82
CA GLY A 90 15.74 0.85 11.98
C GLY A 90 17.02 1.13 11.17
N GLY A 91 16.87 1.77 10.01
CA GLY A 91 18.00 2.10 9.13
C GLY A 91 18.64 0.92 8.38
N THR A 92 18.29 -0.34 8.71
CA THR A 92 18.85 -1.54 8.08
C THR A 92 18.20 -1.86 6.74
N GLU A 93 18.87 -2.69 5.93
CA GLU A 93 18.28 -3.23 4.69
C GLU A 93 17.01 -4.05 4.97
N LYS A 94 16.95 -4.78 6.08
CA LYS A 94 15.77 -5.56 6.44
C LYS A 94 14.57 -4.66 6.73
N SER A 95 14.76 -3.57 7.47
CA SER A 95 13.68 -2.61 7.71
C SER A 95 13.22 -1.94 6.42
N ALA A 96 14.14 -1.62 5.51
CA ALA A 96 13.82 -1.06 4.21
C ALA A 96 13.06 -2.05 3.32
N LEU A 97 13.44 -3.33 3.37
CA LEU A 97 12.74 -4.40 2.68
C LEU A 97 11.28 -4.51 3.14
N TYR A 98 11.04 -4.48 4.44
CA TYR A 98 9.67 -4.52 4.98
C TYR A 98 8.85 -3.28 4.59
N CYS A 99 9.46 -2.08 4.57
CA CYS A 99 8.79 -0.88 4.02
C CYS A 99 8.43 -1.06 2.54
N ARG A 100 9.29 -1.66 1.72
CA ARG A 100 8.99 -1.93 0.30
C ARG A 100 7.84 -2.94 0.17
N SER A 101 7.87 -4.04 0.94
CA SER A 101 6.76 -5.00 0.99
C SER A 101 5.43 -4.30 1.31
N ALA A 102 5.42 -3.47 2.36
CA ALA A 102 4.23 -2.71 2.74
C ALA A 102 3.77 -1.75 1.66
N MET A 103 4.69 -1.03 1.02
CA MET A 103 4.36 -0.04 -0.01
C MET A 103 3.80 -0.69 -1.27
N TYR A 104 4.57 -1.55 -1.95
CA TYR A 104 4.15 -2.15 -3.22
C TYR A 104 3.00 -3.13 -3.03
N GLY A 105 3.01 -3.93 -1.96
CA GLY A 105 1.93 -4.85 -1.63
C GLY A 105 0.61 -4.11 -1.38
N SER A 106 0.63 -2.99 -0.66
CA SER A 106 -0.58 -2.18 -0.44
C SER A 106 -1.13 -1.58 -1.72
N VAL A 107 -0.27 -0.93 -2.52
CA VAL A 107 -0.70 -0.26 -3.76
C VAL A 107 -1.31 -1.26 -4.73
N LEU A 108 -0.64 -2.40 -4.97
CA LEU A 108 -1.15 -3.43 -5.88
C LEU A 108 -2.32 -4.25 -5.32
N SER A 109 -2.60 -4.14 -4.02
CA SER A 109 -3.81 -4.71 -3.41
C SER A 109 -5.02 -3.77 -3.46
N GLY A 110 -4.91 -2.60 -4.10
CA GLY A 110 -6.01 -1.64 -4.26
C GLY A 110 -5.80 -0.30 -3.54
N GLY A 111 -4.68 -0.15 -2.83
CA GLY A 111 -4.28 1.10 -2.19
C GLY A 111 -3.77 2.16 -3.16
N LEU A 112 -4.45 2.37 -4.30
CA LEU A 112 -4.02 3.27 -5.37
C LEU A 112 -4.08 4.76 -4.98
N GLY A 113 -4.78 5.10 -3.89
CA GLY A 113 -4.83 6.45 -3.34
C GLY A 113 -3.51 6.86 -2.65
N GLY A 114 -2.64 5.90 -2.32
CA GLY A 114 -1.32 6.17 -1.78
C GLY A 114 -0.92 5.29 -0.59
N HIS A 115 0.24 5.62 -0.02
CA HIS A 115 0.89 4.92 1.07
C HIS A 115 1.58 5.93 1.99
N ILE A 116 1.44 5.75 3.30
CA ILE A 116 2.13 6.58 4.30
C ILE A 116 3.41 5.87 4.75
N TYR A 117 4.54 6.55 4.68
CA TYR A 117 5.79 6.05 5.26
C TYR A 117 5.87 6.41 6.75
N GLY A 118 6.46 5.52 7.55
CA GLY A 118 6.89 5.85 8.91
C GLY A 118 8.20 5.17 9.30
N GLY A 119 8.89 5.78 10.25
CA GLY A 119 10.16 5.30 10.80
C GLY A 119 10.31 5.68 12.26
N GLY A 120 11.21 5.00 12.96
CA GLY A 120 11.45 5.16 14.40
C GLY A 120 11.10 3.90 15.21
N GLY A 121 10.46 2.92 14.57
CA GLY A 121 10.10 1.67 15.23
C GLY A 121 9.10 1.87 16.37
N TRP A 122 9.19 0.99 17.37
CA TRP A 122 8.38 1.07 18.60
C TRP A 122 8.84 2.14 19.58
N GLN A 123 10.00 2.75 19.34
CA GLN A 123 10.64 3.71 20.26
C GLN A 123 10.25 5.16 19.98
N GLY A 124 9.33 5.39 19.04
CA GLY A 124 9.03 6.74 18.57
C GLY A 124 10.00 7.18 17.48
N GLY A 125 9.68 8.26 16.81
CA GLY A 125 10.55 8.88 15.81
C GLY A 125 9.74 9.79 14.92
N LEU A 126 9.64 9.45 13.64
CA LEU A 126 8.87 10.24 12.69
C LEU A 126 7.37 10.32 13.06
N TRP A 127 6.81 9.24 13.61
CA TRP A 127 5.38 9.15 13.90
C TRP A 127 4.97 9.82 15.22
N SER A 128 5.87 9.90 16.20
CA SER A 128 5.65 10.61 17.47
C SER A 128 6.22 12.03 17.48
N GLY A 129 7.05 12.38 16.48
CA GLY A 129 7.68 13.69 16.38
C GLY A 129 8.83 13.87 17.37
N GLU A 130 9.63 12.83 17.59
CA GLU A 130 10.75 12.86 18.56
C GLU A 130 11.79 13.92 18.21
N VAL A 131 12.03 14.83 19.15
CA VAL A 131 12.98 15.94 19.04
C VAL A 131 13.88 16.09 20.27
N GLU A 132 13.69 15.25 21.27
CA GLU A 132 14.40 15.26 22.53
C GLU A 132 15.79 14.63 22.37
N ASP A 133 16.82 15.22 23.00
CA ASP A 133 18.20 14.71 22.94
C ASP A 133 18.34 13.27 23.47
N ALA A 134 17.45 12.85 24.37
CA ALA A 134 17.42 11.51 24.92
C ALA A 134 16.79 10.47 23.98
N SER A 135 16.13 10.90 22.89
CA SER A 135 15.47 9.99 21.97
C SER A 135 16.51 9.16 21.21
N PRO A 136 16.35 7.82 21.15
CA PRO A 136 17.25 6.97 20.37
C PRO A 136 17.03 7.12 18.86
N THR A 137 15.92 7.74 18.46
CA THR A 137 15.43 7.79 17.07
C THR A 137 14.85 9.18 16.75
N PRO A 138 15.61 10.28 16.93
CA PRO A 138 15.09 11.62 16.66
C PRO A 138 14.74 11.79 15.17
N ILE A 139 13.75 12.62 14.89
CA ILE A 139 13.13 12.74 13.55
C ILE A 139 14.16 13.04 12.44
N TRP A 140 15.15 13.89 12.72
CA TRP A 140 16.19 14.27 11.76
C TRP A 140 17.18 13.14 11.43
N GLU A 141 17.26 12.10 12.24
CA GLU A 141 18.05 10.90 11.94
C GLU A 141 17.20 9.85 11.20
N VAL A 142 15.98 9.61 11.67
CA VAL A 142 15.07 8.63 11.07
C VAL A 142 14.73 8.98 9.62
N ILE A 143 14.52 10.28 9.31
CA ILE A 143 14.19 10.73 7.95
C ILE A 143 15.30 10.44 6.94
N LYS A 144 16.56 10.27 7.40
CA LYS A 144 17.72 9.96 6.56
C LYS A 144 17.85 8.47 6.26
N TRP A 145 17.03 7.61 6.88
CA TRP A 145 17.12 6.18 6.66
C TRP A 145 16.81 5.82 5.20
N ARG A 146 17.52 4.81 4.69
CA ARG A 146 17.35 4.32 3.31
C ARG A 146 15.89 3.95 2.98
N SER A 147 15.12 3.53 3.98
CA SER A 147 13.72 3.16 3.80
C SER A 147 12.88 4.36 3.40
N ALA A 148 13.20 5.57 3.88
CA ALA A 148 12.55 6.81 3.48
C ALA A 148 12.88 7.17 2.02
N ASP A 149 14.17 7.16 1.64
CA ASP A 149 14.59 7.47 0.26
C ASP A 149 13.94 6.54 -0.76
N GLN A 150 13.86 5.24 -0.45
CA GLN A 150 13.30 4.24 -1.37
C GLN A 150 11.80 4.41 -1.66
N MET A 151 11.04 5.13 -0.82
CA MET A 151 9.61 5.38 -1.06
C MET A 151 9.38 6.19 -2.34
N ARG A 152 10.33 7.06 -2.72
CA ARG A 152 10.20 7.88 -3.94
C ARG A 152 10.10 7.04 -5.22
N HIS A 153 10.65 5.82 -5.21
CA HIS A 153 10.66 4.93 -6.37
C HIS A 153 9.28 4.37 -6.70
N LEU A 154 8.33 4.39 -5.76
CA LEU A 154 6.93 4.06 -6.07
C LEU A 154 6.38 4.99 -7.16
N ARG A 155 6.67 6.29 -7.09
CA ARG A 155 6.20 7.26 -8.09
C ARG A 155 6.73 6.89 -9.48
N THR A 156 8.02 6.57 -9.58
CA THR A 156 8.64 6.13 -10.84
C THR A 156 8.00 4.84 -11.37
N PHE A 157 7.72 3.89 -10.49
CA PHE A 157 7.13 2.61 -10.85
C PHE A 157 5.67 2.74 -11.31
N ILE A 158 4.81 3.28 -10.45
CA ILE A 158 3.36 3.28 -10.67
C ILE A 158 2.94 4.26 -11.77
N LEU A 159 3.68 5.35 -11.97
CA LEU A 159 3.42 6.33 -13.04
C LEU A 159 4.23 6.06 -14.32
N SER A 160 4.87 4.89 -14.44
CA SER A 160 5.66 4.53 -15.63
C SER A 160 4.82 4.56 -16.92
N GLU A 161 3.53 4.29 -16.81
CA GLU A 161 2.54 4.34 -17.90
C GLU A 161 1.58 5.53 -17.75
N GLY A 162 2.03 6.62 -17.10
CA GLY A 162 1.24 7.84 -16.90
C GLY A 162 0.05 7.62 -15.96
N SER A 163 -1.14 8.11 -16.35
CA SER A 163 -2.37 8.00 -15.56
C SER A 163 -3.03 6.62 -15.60
N ARG A 164 -2.51 5.69 -16.42
CA ARG A 164 -3.10 4.35 -16.60
C ARG A 164 -3.16 3.53 -15.30
N TYR A 165 -2.34 3.87 -14.31
CA TYR A 165 -2.42 3.23 -12.99
C TYR A 165 -3.80 3.35 -12.33
N GLN A 166 -4.57 4.40 -12.66
CA GLN A 166 -5.93 4.60 -12.14
C GLN A 166 -6.93 3.54 -12.64
N ALA A 167 -6.60 2.85 -13.73
CA ALA A 167 -7.40 1.76 -14.29
C ALA A 167 -6.92 0.36 -13.84
N LEU A 168 -5.92 0.29 -12.95
CA LEU A 168 -5.45 -0.98 -12.41
C LEU A 168 -6.48 -1.58 -11.46
N VAL A 169 -6.78 -2.85 -11.68
CA VAL A 169 -7.62 -3.68 -10.81
C VAL A 169 -6.72 -4.70 -10.12
N PRO A 170 -6.76 -4.82 -8.78
CA PRO A 170 -6.06 -5.90 -8.07
C PRO A 170 -6.47 -7.27 -8.63
N SER A 171 -5.49 -8.10 -8.94
CA SER A 171 -5.67 -9.41 -9.58
C SER A 171 -4.63 -10.43 -9.10
N ALA A 172 -4.39 -10.48 -7.78
CA ALA A 172 -3.37 -11.34 -7.16
C ALA A 172 -3.57 -12.84 -7.44
N GLU A 173 -4.80 -13.26 -7.73
CA GLU A 173 -5.18 -14.62 -8.14
C GLU A 173 -4.59 -15.04 -9.49
N MET A 174 -4.21 -14.08 -10.34
CA MET A 174 -3.60 -14.33 -11.64
C MET A 174 -2.15 -14.76 -11.53
N VAL A 175 -1.49 -14.55 -10.38
CA VAL A 175 -0.11 -14.97 -10.13
C VAL A 175 -0.13 -16.21 -9.24
N GLN A 176 0.49 -17.29 -9.70
CA GLN A 176 0.51 -18.54 -8.96
C GLN A 176 1.92 -19.13 -8.88
N PRO A 177 2.44 -19.41 -7.68
CA PRO A 177 1.84 -19.09 -6.38
C PRO A 177 1.96 -17.59 -6.00
N SER A 178 0.95 -17.04 -5.32
CA SER A 178 0.98 -15.64 -4.82
C SER A 178 1.07 -15.50 -3.30
N ARG A 179 0.86 -16.57 -2.52
CA ARG A 179 0.82 -16.53 -1.05
C ARG A 179 1.45 -17.75 -0.39
N LEU A 180 2.77 -17.94 -0.56
CA LEU A 180 3.50 -19.06 0.09
C LEU A 180 4.27 -18.66 1.35
N GLY A 181 4.48 -17.36 1.57
CA GLY A 181 4.98 -16.84 2.84
C GLY A 181 3.97 -16.98 3.98
N LYS A 182 4.47 -16.98 5.23
CA LYS A 182 3.65 -16.96 6.45
C LYS A 182 2.77 -15.70 6.49
N GLU A 183 1.50 -15.82 6.83
CA GLU A 183 0.52 -14.71 6.80
C GLU A 183 0.94 -13.46 7.58
N LYS A 184 1.57 -13.58 8.75
CA LYS A 184 2.05 -12.43 9.53
C LYS A 184 3.51 -12.14 9.22
N SER A 185 3.79 -11.87 7.94
CA SER A 185 5.14 -11.60 7.41
C SER A 185 5.14 -10.41 6.43
N CYS A 186 6.32 -10.08 5.92
CA CYS A 186 6.57 -9.14 4.83
C CYS A 186 7.35 -9.83 3.69
N LEU A 187 7.25 -11.16 3.62
CA LEU A 187 8.07 -12.04 2.79
C LEU A 187 7.22 -13.15 2.18
N GLY A 188 7.55 -13.54 0.94
CA GLY A 188 7.03 -14.74 0.29
C GLY A 188 5.67 -14.58 -0.41
N TRP A 189 5.11 -13.37 -0.52
CA TRP A 189 3.92 -13.11 -1.33
C TRP A 189 4.26 -12.43 -2.66
N ALA A 190 3.34 -12.57 -3.61
CA ALA A 190 3.35 -11.84 -4.87
C ALA A 190 2.00 -11.14 -5.09
N TYR A 191 2.05 -10.00 -5.77
CA TYR A 191 0.91 -9.16 -6.06
C TYR A 191 0.86 -8.89 -7.55
N CYS A 192 -0.36 -8.72 -8.05
CA CYS A 192 -0.62 -8.35 -9.42
C CYS A 192 -1.79 -7.39 -9.44
N ALA A 193 -1.68 -6.36 -10.27
CA ALA A 193 -2.81 -5.56 -10.71
C ALA A 193 -2.72 -5.40 -12.24
N ARG A 194 -3.86 -5.32 -12.91
CA ARG A 194 -3.90 -5.18 -14.36
C ARG A 194 -5.04 -4.28 -14.82
N THR A 195 -4.92 -3.76 -16.03
CA THR A 195 -6.02 -3.06 -16.70
C THR A 195 -7.11 -4.05 -17.14
N ALA A 196 -8.33 -3.54 -17.32
CA ALA A 196 -9.45 -4.34 -17.81
C ALA A 196 -9.18 -4.91 -19.21
N GLU A 197 -8.48 -4.12 -20.03
CA GLU A 197 -8.04 -4.43 -21.40
C GLU A 197 -6.98 -5.53 -21.46
N LYS A 198 -6.38 -5.91 -20.32
CA LYS A 198 -5.33 -6.93 -20.21
C LYS A 198 -4.07 -6.61 -21.02
N ASP A 199 -3.79 -5.33 -21.24
CA ASP A 199 -2.63 -4.86 -22.00
C ASP A 199 -1.54 -4.25 -21.10
N LEU A 200 -1.85 -4.05 -19.81
CA LEU A 200 -0.90 -3.63 -18.79
C LEU A 200 -1.05 -4.52 -17.54
N PHE A 201 0.06 -5.10 -17.12
CA PHE A 201 0.18 -5.87 -15.89
C PHE A 201 1.30 -5.25 -15.04
N VAL A 202 1.02 -5.09 -13.76
CA VAL A 202 1.99 -4.61 -12.77
C VAL A 202 2.09 -5.65 -11.67
N LEU A 203 3.31 -6.15 -11.45
CA LEU A 203 3.58 -7.21 -10.49
C LEU A 203 4.60 -6.74 -9.44
N TYR A 204 4.48 -7.26 -8.23
CA TYR A 204 5.49 -7.14 -7.19
C TYR A 204 5.70 -8.50 -6.51
N PHE A 205 6.96 -8.89 -6.38
CA PHE A 205 7.36 -10.12 -5.70
C PHE A 205 8.12 -9.74 -4.43
N GLU A 206 7.62 -10.18 -3.28
CA GLU A 206 8.38 -10.06 -2.05
C GLU A 206 9.63 -10.95 -2.10
N LYS A 207 10.59 -10.63 -1.23
CA LYS A 207 11.74 -11.51 -1.02
C LYS A 207 11.23 -12.90 -0.62
N ASP A 208 11.89 -13.93 -1.15
CA ASP A 208 11.61 -15.35 -0.94
C ASP A 208 10.26 -15.82 -1.53
N CYS A 209 9.59 -14.99 -2.35
CA CYS A 209 8.54 -15.50 -3.24
C CYS A 209 9.19 -16.43 -4.28
N PRO A 210 8.71 -17.67 -4.44
CA PRO A 210 9.25 -18.56 -5.47
C PRO A 210 8.85 -18.08 -6.86
N GLN A 211 9.44 -18.72 -7.87
CA GLN A 211 9.02 -18.51 -9.25
C GLN A 211 7.51 -18.74 -9.39
N ALA A 212 6.84 -17.83 -10.07
CA ALA A 212 5.40 -17.85 -10.28
C ALA A 212 5.06 -17.68 -11.76
N SER A 213 3.89 -18.18 -12.13
CA SER A 213 3.29 -18.03 -13.45
C SER A 213 2.21 -16.96 -13.40
N LEU A 214 2.14 -16.14 -14.45
CA LEU A 214 1.06 -15.17 -14.67
C LEU A 214 0.04 -15.76 -15.64
N SER A 215 -1.23 -15.75 -15.26
CA SER A 215 -2.37 -16.10 -16.12
C SER A 215 -3.22 -14.86 -16.45
N GLY A 216 -4.23 -15.04 -17.30
CA GLY A 216 -5.18 -13.97 -17.64
C GLY A 216 -4.72 -12.98 -18.71
N ALA A 217 -3.50 -13.14 -19.25
CA ALA A 217 -3.03 -12.41 -20.43
C ALA A 217 -3.79 -12.82 -21.70
N MET A 218 -3.84 -11.92 -22.68
CA MET A 218 -4.44 -12.19 -24.00
C MET A 218 -3.70 -13.34 -24.72
N PRO A 219 -4.41 -14.37 -25.23
CA PRO A 219 -3.78 -15.48 -25.97
C PRO A 219 -3.03 -15.00 -27.20
N ASN A 220 -1.87 -15.61 -27.50
CA ASN A 220 -1.00 -15.26 -28.64
C ASN A 220 -0.50 -13.81 -28.66
N ALA A 221 -0.66 -13.05 -27.57
CA ALA A 221 -0.20 -11.68 -27.49
C ALA A 221 1.28 -11.62 -27.07
N LYS A 222 1.91 -10.48 -27.37
CA LYS A 222 3.29 -10.17 -27.00
C LYS A 222 3.30 -9.03 -26.01
N TYR A 223 4.03 -9.21 -24.90
CA TYR A 223 4.18 -8.19 -23.86
C TYR A 223 5.64 -7.80 -23.75
N LYS A 224 5.91 -6.50 -23.74
CA LYS A 224 7.22 -6.00 -23.32
C LYS A 224 7.34 -6.17 -21.81
N ALA A 225 8.35 -6.92 -21.37
CA ALA A 225 8.61 -7.16 -19.97
C ALA A 225 9.80 -6.34 -19.47
N LEU A 226 9.62 -5.72 -18.29
CA LEU A 226 10.66 -4.94 -17.62
C LEU A 226 10.72 -5.36 -16.15
N TRP A 227 11.92 -5.51 -15.62
CA TRP A 227 12.15 -5.59 -14.18
C TRP A 227 12.42 -4.19 -13.63
N PHE A 228 11.75 -3.84 -12.53
CA PHE A 228 12.01 -2.63 -11.78
C PHE A 228 12.73 -2.96 -10.48
N ASN A 229 13.84 -2.29 -10.18
CA ASN A 229 14.53 -2.45 -8.91
C ASN A 229 13.97 -1.45 -7.87
N PRO A 230 13.17 -1.90 -6.89
CA PRO A 230 12.50 -1.00 -5.95
C PRO A 230 13.46 -0.36 -4.93
N ARG A 231 14.74 -0.73 -4.95
CA ARG A 231 15.80 -0.17 -4.09
C ARG A 231 16.50 1.04 -4.71
N THR A 232 16.52 1.12 -6.04
CA THR A 232 17.31 2.12 -6.79
C THR A 232 16.47 2.91 -7.80
N GLY A 233 15.32 2.37 -8.23
CA GLY A 233 14.47 2.97 -9.24
C GLY A 233 14.86 2.63 -10.69
N ASP A 234 15.80 1.70 -10.88
CA ASP A 234 16.28 1.33 -12.21
C ASP A 234 15.38 0.31 -12.90
N TRP A 235 15.31 0.41 -14.23
CA TRP A 235 14.61 -0.54 -15.11
C TRP A 235 15.60 -1.43 -15.83
N ILE A 236 15.29 -2.72 -15.93
CA ILE A 236 16.05 -3.72 -16.68
C ILE A 236 15.11 -4.33 -17.73
N ASN A 237 15.54 -4.35 -18.98
CA ASN A 237 14.76 -4.96 -20.06
C ASN A 237 14.79 -6.49 -19.91
N ALA A 238 13.61 -7.10 -19.73
CA ALA A 238 13.44 -8.56 -19.63
C ALA A 238 13.04 -9.19 -20.97
N GLY A 239 12.93 -8.39 -22.03
CA GLY A 239 12.60 -8.83 -23.38
C GLY A 239 11.09 -8.82 -23.66
N VAL A 240 10.66 -9.73 -24.52
CA VAL A 240 9.26 -9.89 -24.92
C VAL A 240 8.78 -11.24 -24.43
N LEU A 241 7.68 -11.24 -23.67
CA LEU A 241 6.96 -12.43 -23.29
C LEU A 241 5.91 -12.73 -24.36
N ILE A 242 5.81 -14.00 -24.75
CA ILE A 242 4.78 -14.49 -25.66
C ILE A 242 3.86 -15.36 -24.81
N VAL A 243 2.56 -15.10 -24.90
CA VAL A 243 1.56 -15.91 -24.20
C VAL A 243 1.28 -17.15 -25.04
N ASP A 244 1.44 -18.31 -24.40
CA ASP A 244 1.08 -19.61 -24.95
C ASP A 244 -0.41 -19.72 -25.32
#